data_AF-A0A0U2S5Q3-F1
#
_entry.id   AF-A0A0U2S5Q3-F1
#
_cell.length_a   1.000
_cell.length_b   1.000
_cell.length_c   1.000
_cell.angle_alpha   90.00
_cell.angle_beta   90.00
_cell.angle_gamma   90.00
#
_symmetry.space_group_name_H-M   'P 1'
#
loop_
_entity.id
_entity.type
_entity.pdbx_description
1 polymer ?
#
loop_
_entity_poly.entity_id
_entity_poly.type
_entity_poly.pdbx_seq_one_letter_code
_entity_poly.pdbx_strand_id
1 'polypeptide(L)'
;WHRWIYDDYYRSYLVPLEKYRLVIPHDLVEESWNRIWNKGYVHEVAQFFATGWPVNYWRIDGMDDTDFEWFEHKYPGWYDKYGKWWERYGELSKRNGHGPITFADANYEYPHRCWSCMVPCLIREDMVVDEVDGQVRTYCSETCHWTDAVAFRPQYEGRPTPAMGQLTGKREWETLYHDMDLAEIVQDLGYVRDDGKTLIA
;
A
#
# COMPACT_ATOMS: atom_id res chain seq x y z
N TRP A 1 -13.68 7.58 -6.72
CA TRP A 1 -12.42 7.74 -7.46
C TRP A 1 -12.68 8.16 -8.90
N HIS A 2 -13.46 7.38 -9.68
CA HIS A 2 -13.76 7.67 -11.10
C HIS A 2 -14.14 9.14 -11.38
N ARG A 3 -15.20 9.68 -10.74
CA ARG A 3 -15.62 11.07 -10.94
C ARG A 3 -14.47 12.07 -10.78
N TRP A 4 -13.84 12.07 -9.61
CA TRP A 4 -12.86 13.11 -9.27
C TRP A 4 -11.52 12.95 -10.00
N ILE A 5 -11.04 11.72 -10.16
CA ILE A 5 -9.71 11.48 -10.74
C ILE A 5 -9.79 11.27 -12.25
N TYR A 6 -10.73 10.47 -12.71
CA TYR A 6 -10.86 10.16 -14.13
C TYR A 6 -11.59 11.29 -14.87
N ASP A 7 -12.80 11.68 -14.43
CA ASP A 7 -13.60 12.66 -15.16
C ASP A 7 -13.11 14.10 -14.96
N ASP A 8 -12.91 14.51 -13.69
CA ASP A 8 -12.57 15.89 -13.37
C ASP A 8 -11.07 16.18 -13.60
N TYR A 9 -10.18 15.35 -13.06
CA TYR A 9 -8.74 15.59 -13.16
C TYR A 9 -8.13 15.13 -14.49
N TYR A 10 -8.29 13.87 -14.87
CA TYR A 10 -7.66 13.35 -16.08
C TYR A 10 -8.31 13.92 -17.34
N ARG A 11 -9.62 13.69 -17.56
CA ARG A 11 -10.29 14.10 -18.80
C ARG A 11 -10.43 15.61 -18.92
N SER A 12 -10.85 16.29 -17.86
CA SER A 12 -11.19 17.72 -17.93
C SER A 12 -9.99 18.64 -17.70
N TYR A 13 -8.96 18.19 -16.97
CA TYR A 13 -7.78 19.00 -16.69
C TYR A 13 -6.51 18.55 -17.42
N LEU A 14 -6.13 17.26 -17.39
CA LEU A 14 -4.86 16.79 -18.01
C LEU A 14 -4.93 16.70 -19.54
N VAL A 15 -5.95 16.06 -20.12
CA VAL A 15 -6.06 15.88 -21.58
C VAL A 15 -6.00 17.22 -22.34
N PRO A 16 -6.67 18.31 -21.92
CA PRO A 16 -6.54 19.59 -22.60
C PRO A 16 -5.13 20.17 -22.64
N LEU A 17 -4.20 19.70 -21.80
CA LEU A 17 -2.82 20.15 -21.82
C LEU A 17 -2.02 19.63 -23.04
N GLU A 18 -2.52 18.61 -23.74
CA GLU A 18 -1.92 18.11 -24.98
C GLU A 18 -1.83 19.19 -26.08
N LYS A 19 -2.72 20.19 -26.05
CA LYS A 19 -2.65 21.35 -26.95
C LYS A 19 -1.36 22.16 -26.77
N TYR A 20 -0.71 22.03 -25.61
CA TYR A 20 0.60 22.61 -25.32
C TYR A 20 1.77 21.65 -25.63
N ARG A 21 1.50 20.54 -26.34
CA ARG A 21 2.46 19.50 -26.73
C ARG A 21 3.02 18.68 -25.56
N LEU A 22 2.30 18.63 -24.44
CA LEU A 22 2.56 17.65 -23.39
C LEU A 22 2.03 16.28 -23.85
N VAL A 23 2.76 15.21 -23.51
CA VAL A 23 2.34 13.83 -23.76
C VAL A 23 1.75 13.29 -22.46
N ILE A 24 0.46 13.00 -22.47
CA ILE A 24 -0.22 12.44 -21.30
C ILE A 24 -0.12 10.91 -21.36
N PRO A 25 0.31 10.22 -20.29
CA PRO A 25 0.41 8.76 -20.28
C PRO A 25 -0.97 8.13 -20.03
N HIS A 26 -1.82 8.12 -21.07
CA HIS A 26 -3.21 7.65 -20.98
C HIS A 26 -3.32 6.20 -20.51
N ASP A 27 -2.44 5.34 -21.01
CA ASP A 27 -2.34 3.92 -20.64
C ASP A 27 -2.07 3.71 -19.14
N LEU A 28 -1.17 4.51 -18.56
CA LEU A 28 -0.89 4.46 -17.12
C LEU A 28 -2.10 4.91 -16.28
N VAL A 29 -2.91 5.85 -16.78
CA VAL A 29 -4.14 6.28 -16.10
C VAL A 29 -5.19 5.16 -16.13
N GLU A 30 -5.37 4.50 -17.27
CA GLU A 30 -6.28 3.35 -17.39
C GLU A 30 -5.83 2.19 -16.51
N GLU A 31 -4.53 1.87 -16.49
CA GLU A 31 -4.03 0.81 -15.61
C GLU A 31 -4.16 1.19 -14.14
N SER A 32 -3.93 2.45 -13.77
CA SER A 32 -4.18 2.92 -12.40
C SER A 32 -5.63 2.71 -11.98
N TRP A 33 -6.59 2.95 -12.88
CA TRP A 33 -8.01 2.66 -12.64
C TRP A 33 -8.26 1.15 -12.52
N ASN A 34 -7.70 0.35 -13.42
CA ASN A 34 -7.81 -1.10 -13.41
C ASN A 34 -7.33 -1.70 -12.07
N ARG A 35 -6.18 -1.23 -11.55
CA ARG A 35 -5.65 -1.63 -10.24
C ARG A 35 -6.59 -1.29 -9.10
N ILE A 36 -7.11 -0.06 -9.11
CA ILE A 36 -7.99 0.45 -8.06
C ILE A 36 -9.33 -0.27 -8.02
N TRP A 37 -9.92 -0.49 -9.19
CA TRP A 37 -11.28 -1.01 -9.30
C TRP A 37 -11.32 -2.53 -9.49
N ASN A 38 -10.68 -3.05 -10.54
CA ASN A 38 -10.78 -4.47 -10.91
C ASN A 38 -9.87 -5.36 -10.07
N LYS A 39 -8.65 -4.89 -9.74
CA LYS A 39 -7.71 -5.66 -8.92
C LYS A 39 -7.95 -5.51 -7.41
N GLY A 40 -8.91 -4.66 -7.01
CA GLY A 40 -9.36 -4.52 -5.62
C GLY A 40 -8.37 -3.80 -4.70
N TYR A 41 -7.45 -3.00 -5.24
CA TYR A 41 -6.34 -2.39 -4.49
C TYR A 41 -6.76 -1.74 -3.17
N VAL A 42 -7.87 -1.00 -3.12
CA VAL A 42 -8.32 -0.32 -1.88
C VAL A 42 -8.76 -1.30 -0.79
N HIS A 43 -9.26 -2.48 -1.17
CA HIS A 43 -9.64 -3.53 -0.23
C HIS A 43 -8.41 -4.28 0.28
N GLU A 44 -7.42 -4.51 -0.59
CA GLU A 44 -6.11 -5.04 -0.18
C GLU A 44 -5.41 -4.07 0.79
N VAL A 45 -5.48 -2.75 0.55
CA VAL A 45 -4.97 -1.71 1.47
C VAL A 45 -5.64 -1.84 2.85
N ALA A 46 -6.94 -2.08 2.90
CA ALA A 46 -7.67 -2.22 4.15
C ALA A 46 -7.21 -3.47 4.94
N GLN A 47 -7.05 -4.61 4.26
CA GLN A 47 -6.48 -5.81 4.89
C GLN A 47 -5.04 -5.58 5.37
N PHE A 48 -4.21 -4.87 4.61
CA PHE A 48 -2.85 -4.52 5.02
C PHE A 48 -2.81 -3.73 6.32
N PHE A 49 -3.61 -2.65 6.42
CA PHE A 49 -3.61 -1.83 7.63
C PHE A 49 -4.24 -2.55 8.82
N ALA A 50 -5.29 -3.33 8.61
CA ALA A 50 -5.90 -4.14 9.66
C ALA A 50 -4.97 -5.27 10.13
N THR A 51 -4.22 -5.88 9.20
CA THR A 51 -3.19 -6.87 9.54
C THR A 51 -2.05 -6.26 10.33
N GLY A 52 -1.59 -5.07 9.91
CA GLY A 52 -0.50 -4.31 10.54
C GLY A 52 -0.93 -3.43 11.71
N TRP A 53 -2.11 -3.65 12.30
CA TRP A 53 -2.65 -2.76 13.33
C TRP A 53 -1.72 -2.45 14.52
N PRO A 54 -0.83 -3.34 15.00
CA PRO A 54 0.04 -3.01 16.14
C PRO A 54 1.01 -1.86 15.88
N VAL A 55 1.29 -1.56 14.62
CA VAL A 55 2.20 -0.49 14.18
C VAL A 55 1.45 0.68 13.55
N ASN A 56 0.15 0.82 13.85
CA ASN A 56 -0.63 2.00 13.52
C ASN A 56 -0.72 2.92 14.75
N TYR A 57 -0.97 4.21 14.50
CA TYR A 57 -1.34 5.18 15.54
C TYR A 57 -2.86 5.41 15.61
N TRP A 58 -3.65 4.49 15.04
CA TRP A 58 -5.11 4.50 15.04
C TRP A 58 -5.65 3.07 15.15
N ARG A 59 -6.94 2.96 15.43
CA ARG A 59 -7.65 1.69 15.61
C ARG A 59 -8.47 1.36 14.38
N ILE A 60 -8.59 0.07 14.07
CA ILE A 60 -9.45 -0.44 13.02
C ILE A 60 -10.42 -1.43 13.67
N ASP A 61 -11.71 -1.21 13.47
CA ASP A 61 -12.74 -2.10 14.00
C ASP A 61 -12.97 -3.28 13.03
N GLY A 62 -13.42 -4.41 13.58
CA GLY A 62 -13.95 -5.50 12.76
C GLY A 62 -15.25 -5.07 12.07
N MET A 63 -15.56 -5.72 10.95
CA MET A 63 -16.81 -5.50 10.21
C MET A 63 -17.95 -6.33 10.79
N ASP A 64 -19.18 -5.86 10.60
CA ASP A 64 -20.41 -6.60 10.92
C ASP A 64 -21.24 -6.96 9.68
N ASP A 65 -22.37 -7.64 9.89
CA ASP A 65 -23.26 -8.07 8.80
C ASP A 65 -23.75 -6.90 7.94
N THR A 66 -23.94 -5.71 8.52
CA THR A 66 -24.37 -4.51 7.78
C THR A 66 -23.26 -4.03 6.85
N ASP A 67 -22.01 -4.06 7.33
CA ASP A 67 -20.85 -3.74 6.50
C ASP A 67 -20.71 -4.73 5.35
N PHE A 68 -20.83 -6.03 5.64
CA PHE A 68 -20.73 -7.09 4.62
C PHE A 68 -21.81 -6.97 3.55
N GLU A 69 -23.06 -6.76 3.94
CA GLU A 69 -24.16 -6.51 2.99
C GLU A 69 -23.90 -5.28 2.13
N TRP A 70 -23.38 -4.19 2.72
CA TRP A 70 -23.06 -2.99 1.98
C TRP A 70 -21.93 -3.21 0.98
N PHE A 71 -20.83 -3.86 1.39
CA PHE A 71 -19.71 -4.15 0.51
C PHE A 71 -20.11 -5.08 -0.63
N GLU A 72 -20.86 -6.15 -0.35
CA GLU A 72 -21.33 -7.07 -1.38
C GLU A 72 -22.28 -6.37 -2.37
N HIS A 73 -23.15 -5.48 -1.89
CA HIS A 73 -24.01 -4.68 -2.76
C HIS A 73 -23.22 -3.70 -3.66
N LYS A 74 -22.14 -3.09 -3.15
CA LYS A 74 -21.32 -2.15 -3.92
C LYS A 74 -20.28 -2.81 -4.81
N TYR A 75 -19.78 -3.97 -4.39
CA TYR A 75 -18.73 -4.73 -5.02
C TYR A 75 -19.16 -6.21 -5.04
N PRO A 76 -20.01 -6.64 -5.98
CA PRO A 76 -20.45 -8.03 -6.05
C PRO A 76 -19.27 -9.01 -6.11
N GLY A 77 -19.30 -10.05 -5.26
CA GLY A 77 -18.21 -11.01 -5.04
C GLY A 77 -17.18 -10.58 -3.99
N TRP A 78 -17.37 -9.43 -3.33
CA TRP A 78 -16.46 -8.94 -2.30
C TRP A 78 -16.44 -9.86 -1.08
N TYR A 79 -17.59 -10.34 -0.63
CA TYR A 79 -17.65 -11.21 0.55
C TYR A 79 -16.92 -12.54 0.29
N ASP A 80 -17.09 -13.13 -0.89
CA ASP A 80 -16.40 -14.36 -1.28
C ASP A 80 -14.87 -14.22 -1.24
N LYS A 81 -14.35 -13.04 -1.62
CA LYS A 81 -12.91 -12.77 -1.62
C LYS A 81 -12.37 -12.33 -0.24
N TYR A 82 -13.08 -11.46 0.47
CA TYR A 82 -12.56 -10.75 1.65
C TYR A 82 -13.32 -11.04 2.95
N GLY A 83 -14.59 -11.43 2.88
CA GLY A 83 -15.51 -11.50 4.03
C GLY A 83 -14.98 -12.41 5.15
N LYS A 84 -14.60 -13.65 4.81
CA LYS A 84 -14.06 -14.62 5.78
C LYS A 84 -12.81 -14.12 6.51
N TRP A 85 -11.97 -13.34 5.81
CA TRP A 85 -10.80 -12.74 6.42
C TRP A 85 -11.20 -11.67 7.45
N TRP A 86 -12.19 -10.84 7.12
CA TRP A 86 -12.70 -9.80 8.01
C TRP A 86 -13.44 -10.35 9.24
N GLU A 87 -14.17 -11.45 9.10
CA GLU A 87 -14.74 -12.19 10.22
C GLU A 87 -13.63 -12.66 11.18
N ARG A 88 -12.57 -13.27 10.62
CA ARG A 88 -11.41 -13.72 11.39
C ARG A 88 -10.69 -12.56 12.07
N TYR A 89 -10.57 -11.42 11.40
CA TYR A 89 -10.05 -10.20 12.00
C TYR A 89 -10.92 -9.72 13.17
N GLY A 90 -12.24 -9.73 13.03
CA GLY A 90 -13.17 -9.36 14.11
C GLY A 90 -13.09 -10.27 15.34
N GLU A 91 -12.72 -11.54 15.17
CA GLU A 91 -12.44 -12.46 16.28
C GLU A 91 -11.11 -12.14 16.98
N LEU A 92 -10.06 -11.90 16.19
CA LEU A 92 -8.68 -11.71 16.67
C LEU A 92 -8.39 -10.30 17.19
N SER A 93 -9.16 -9.29 16.76
CA SER A 93 -9.01 -7.90 17.22
C SER A 93 -9.53 -7.69 18.65
N LYS A 94 -10.33 -8.63 19.18
CA LYS A 94 -10.84 -8.57 20.54
C LYS A 94 -9.74 -8.94 21.54
N ARG A 95 -9.68 -8.22 22.66
CA ARG A 95 -8.73 -8.51 23.76
C ARG A 95 -9.12 -9.81 24.48
N ASN A 96 -8.65 -10.95 23.97
CA ASN A 96 -8.98 -12.29 24.47
C ASN A 96 -7.75 -13.22 24.62
N GLY A 97 -6.53 -12.67 24.54
CA GLY A 97 -5.28 -13.43 24.73
C GLY A 97 -4.66 -13.97 23.44
N HIS A 98 -5.24 -13.69 22.27
CA HIS A 98 -4.58 -13.93 20.99
C HIS A 98 -3.48 -12.89 20.72
N GLY A 99 -2.45 -13.30 19.98
CA GLY A 99 -1.47 -12.37 19.41
C GLY A 99 -2.04 -11.60 18.21
N PRO A 100 -1.30 -10.63 17.66
CA PRO A 100 -1.72 -9.91 16.46
C PRO A 100 -2.02 -10.84 15.29
N ILE A 101 -3.06 -10.52 14.51
CA ILE A 101 -3.41 -11.26 13.28
C ILE A 101 -2.24 -11.35 12.29
N THR A 102 -1.28 -10.41 12.34
CA THR A 102 -0.05 -10.40 11.54
C THR A 102 0.70 -11.73 11.59
N PHE A 103 0.63 -12.45 12.71
CA PHE A 103 1.34 -13.71 12.94
C PHE A 103 0.38 -14.91 13.10
N ALA A 104 -0.90 -14.70 12.84
CA ALA A 104 -1.91 -15.76 12.87
C ALA A 104 -2.04 -16.39 11.48
N ASP A 105 -2.40 -17.67 11.44
CA ASP A 105 -2.85 -18.30 10.20
C ASP A 105 -4.24 -17.76 9.84
N ALA A 106 -4.25 -16.68 9.07
CA ALA A 106 -5.44 -15.97 8.62
C ALA A 106 -5.57 -15.96 7.09
N ASN A 107 -4.80 -16.81 6.39
CA ASN A 107 -4.78 -16.87 4.92
C ASN A 107 -4.51 -15.49 4.27
N TYR A 108 -3.58 -14.72 4.85
CA TYR A 108 -3.12 -13.44 4.33
C TYR A 108 -1.62 -13.29 4.56
N GLU A 109 -0.89 -12.98 3.49
CA GLU A 109 0.56 -12.79 3.53
C GLU A 109 0.88 -11.30 3.53
N TYR A 110 1.59 -10.83 4.55
CA TYR A 110 1.97 -9.42 4.65
C TYR A 110 2.88 -9.03 3.46
N PRO A 111 2.56 -7.98 2.70
CA PRO A 111 3.31 -7.59 1.51
C PRO A 111 4.60 -6.85 1.86
N HIS A 112 5.64 -7.06 1.03
CA HIS A 112 6.80 -6.16 1.01
C HIS A 112 6.39 -4.76 0.58
N ARG A 113 7.18 -3.75 0.94
CA ARG A 113 6.96 -2.36 0.53
C ARG A 113 7.62 -2.06 -0.81
N CYS A 114 7.08 -1.07 -1.51
CA CYS A 114 7.67 -0.55 -2.72
C CYS A 114 8.79 0.42 -2.38
N TRP A 115 9.98 0.21 -2.92
CA TRP A 115 11.14 1.09 -2.74
C TRP A 115 10.84 2.55 -3.15
N SER A 116 10.07 2.71 -4.23
CA SER A 116 9.81 4.00 -4.85
C SER A 116 8.81 4.84 -4.06
N CYS A 117 7.61 4.29 -3.83
CA CYS A 117 6.49 5.03 -3.26
C CYS A 117 6.20 4.71 -1.79
N MET A 118 6.91 3.75 -1.18
CA MET A 118 6.74 3.32 0.22
C MET A 118 5.43 2.62 0.56
N VAL A 119 4.54 2.47 -0.43
CA VAL A 119 3.28 1.75 -0.33
C VAL A 119 3.53 0.24 -0.41
N PRO A 120 2.77 -0.61 0.30
CA PRO A 120 2.84 -2.06 0.15
C PRO A 120 2.57 -2.55 -1.28
N CYS A 121 3.28 -3.59 -1.70
CA CYS A 121 3.10 -4.31 -2.97
C CYS A 121 1.88 -5.26 -2.89
N LEU A 122 0.68 -4.65 -2.87
CA LEU A 122 -0.59 -5.33 -2.58
C LEU A 122 -1.11 -6.18 -3.74
N ILE A 123 -0.94 -5.70 -4.96
CA ILE A 123 -1.31 -6.45 -6.16
C ILE A 123 -0.12 -7.30 -6.56
N ARG A 124 -0.15 -8.58 -6.19
CA ARG A 124 1.01 -9.49 -6.33
C ARG A 124 1.46 -9.68 -7.78
N GLU A 125 0.53 -9.70 -8.73
CA GLU A 125 0.81 -9.81 -10.16
C GLU A 125 1.52 -8.58 -10.75
N ASP A 126 1.42 -7.41 -10.10
CA ASP A 126 2.11 -6.18 -10.54
C ASP A 126 3.50 -6.03 -9.91
N MET A 127 3.88 -6.94 -9.01
CA MET A 127 5.11 -6.81 -8.23
C MET A 127 6.32 -7.06 -9.13
N VAL A 128 7.24 -6.09 -9.14
CA VAL A 128 8.54 -6.21 -9.79
C VAL A 128 9.61 -6.36 -8.70
N VAL A 129 10.57 -7.25 -8.92
CA VAL A 129 11.75 -7.43 -8.07
C VAL A 129 12.97 -7.27 -8.95
N ASP A 130 13.90 -6.40 -8.55
CA ASP A 130 15.13 -6.14 -9.31
C ASP A 130 16.28 -5.77 -8.38
N GLU A 131 17.52 -5.95 -8.86
CA GLU A 131 18.72 -5.46 -8.19
C GLU A 131 19.13 -4.12 -8.79
N VAL A 132 18.96 -3.05 -8.01
CA VAL A 132 19.25 -1.68 -8.46
C VAL A 132 20.26 -1.06 -7.51
N ASP A 133 21.35 -0.52 -8.07
CA ASP A 133 22.47 0.05 -7.32
C ASP A 133 23.08 -0.92 -6.29
N GLY A 134 23.09 -2.22 -6.61
CA GLY A 134 23.62 -3.30 -5.76
C GLY A 134 22.70 -3.72 -4.60
N GLN A 135 21.42 -3.32 -4.64
CA GLN A 135 20.42 -3.68 -3.64
C GLN A 135 19.21 -4.35 -4.30
N VAL A 136 18.82 -5.50 -3.78
CA VAL A 136 17.54 -6.15 -4.15
C VAL A 136 16.39 -5.31 -3.61
N ARG A 137 15.49 -4.90 -4.50
CA ARG A 137 14.36 -4.01 -4.21
C ARG A 137 13.07 -4.58 -4.74
N THR A 138 11.96 -4.26 -4.07
CA THR A 138 10.61 -4.59 -4.52
C THR A 138 9.87 -3.33 -4.97
N TYR A 139 9.04 -3.47 -6.01
CA TYR A 139 8.24 -2.38 -6.55
C TYR A 139 6.81 -2.84 -6.75
N CYS A 140 5.85 -1.97 -6.42
CA CYS A 140 4.42 -2.30 -6.54
C CYS A 140 3.88 -2.12 -7.97
N SER A 141 4.70 -1.66 -8.92
CA SER A 141 4.37 -1.56 -10.34
C SER A 141 5.63 -1.33 -11.19
N GLU A 142 5.53 -1.61 -12.49
CA GLU A 142 6.58 -1.27 -13.47
C GLU A 142 6.92 0.23 -13.47
N THR A 143 5.92 1.11 -13.28
CA THR A 143 6.17 2.55 -13.20
C THR A 143 6.99 2.92 -11.96
N CYS A 144 6.76 2.26 -10.83
CA CYS A 144 7.57 2.46 -9.63
C CYS A 144 9.00 1.99 -9.86
N HIS A 145 9.18 0.82 -10.49
CA HIS A 145 10.50 0.32 -10.88
C HIS A 145 11.20 1.30 -11.82
N TRP A 146 10.57 1.70 -12.93
CA TRP A 146 11.13 2.67 -13.88
C TRP A 146 11.52 4.00 -13.22
N THR A 147 10.69 4.48 -12.28
CA THR A 147 10.97 5.74 -11.56
C THR A 147 12.30 5.67 -10.83
N ASP A 148 12.55 4.59 -10.10
CA ASP A 148 13.81 4.39 -9.36
C ASP A 148 14.97 4.01 -10.28
N ALA A 149 14.76 3.00 -11.13
CA ALA A 149 15.80 2.37 -11.93
C ALA A 149 16.29 3.25 -13.08
N VAL A 150 15.43 4.11 -13.63
CA VAL A 150 15.69 4.86 -14.89
C VAL A 150 15.49 6.36 -14.73
N ALA A 151 14.36 6.81 -14.18
CA ALA A 151 13.98 8.23 -14.22
C ALA A 151 14.76 9.08 -13.19
N PHE A 152 14.85 8.61 -11.96
CA PHE A 152 15.46 9.36 -10.84
C PHE A 152 16.95 9.08 -10.77
N ARG A 153 17.64 9.44 -11.86
CA ARG A 153 19.09 9.30 -12.04
C ARG A 153 19.75 10.66 -12.14
N PRO A 154 21.09 10.76 -12.00
CA PRO A 154 21.80 12.03 -12.18
C PRO A 154 21.65 12.62 -13.58
N GLN A 155 21.37 11.77 -14.57
CA GLN A 155 21.06 12.14 -15.95
C GLN A 155 19.87 11.33 -16.44
N TYR A 156 18.93 11.99 -17.13
CA TYR A 156 17.77 11.37 -17.77
C TYR A 156 17.57 11.99 -19.16
N GLU A 157 17.41 11.15 -20.19
CA GLU A 157 17.27 11.59 -21.59
C GLU A 157 18.32 12.64 -22.04
N GLY A 158 19.57 12.43 -21.63
CA GLY A 158 20.70 13.31 -21.96
C GLY A 158 20.70 14.66 -21.22
N ARG A 159 19.85 14.84 -20.21
CA ARG A 159 19.77 16.05 -19.40
C ARG A 159 20.17 15.78 -17.95
N PRO A 160 20.95 16.66 -17.30
CA PRO A 160 21.20 16.55 -15.87
C PRO A 160 19.91 16.82 -15.08
N THR A 161 19.68 16.02 -14.05
CA THR A 161 18.41 16.01 -13.30
C THR A 161 18.64 16.19 -11.80
N PRO A 162 19.26 17.31 -11.36
CA PRO A 162 19.65 17.52 -9.97
C PRO A 162 18.45 17.59 -9.00
N ALA A 163 17.24 17.83 -9.52
CA ALA A 163 16.00 17.86 -8.74
C ALA A 163 15.30 16.50 -8.63
N MET A 164 15.60 15.54 -9.53
CA MET A 164 15.07 14.18 -9.46
C MET A 164 16.08 13.31 -8.71
N GLY A 165 16.14 13.52 -7.39
CA GLY A 165 17.10 12.83 -6.52
C GLY A 165 16.92 11.31 -6.54
N GLN A 166 18.05 10.59 -6.50
CA GLN A 166 18.04 9.14 -6.35
C GLN A 166 17.37 8.72 -5.03
N LEU A 167 16.58 7.66 -5.08
CA LEU A 167 15.94 7.08 -3.91
C LEU A 167 16.96 6.22 -3.16
N THR A 168 17.54 6.80 -2.10
CA THR A 168 18.62 6.19 -1.32
C THR A 168 18.24 6.06 0.16
N GLY A 169 19.11 5.37 0.92
CA GLY A 169 18.97 5.19 2.36
C GLY A 169 18.18 3.95 2.78
N LYS A 170 17.95 3.82 4.08
CA LYS A 170 17.03 2.80 4.64
C LYS A 170 15.62 3.34 4.53
N ARG A 171 14.84 2.77 3.60
CA ARG A 171 13.51 3.27 3.26
C ARG A 171 12.45 2.32 3.80
N GLU A 172 12.44 1.11 3.26
CA GLU A 172 11.44 0.09 3.56
C GLU A 172 11.48 -0.35 5.01
N TRP A 173 10.31 -0.68 5.55
CA TRP A 173 10.13 -1.08 6.94
C TRP A 173 10.88 -2.36 7.27
N GLU A 174 10.86 -3.29 6.33
CA GLU A 174 11.53 -4.59 6.39
C GLU A 174 13.06 -4.41 6.48
N THR A 175 13.60 -3.35 5.87
CA THR A 175 15.02 -3.00 5.96
C THR A 175 15.34 -2.21 7.24
N LEU A 176 14.41 -1.35 7.69
CA LEU A 176 14.62 -0.51 8.87
C LEU A 176 14.60 -1.32 10.17
N TYR A 177 13.64 -2.24 10.29
CA TYR A 177 13.39 -3.02 11.51
C TYR A 177 13.75 -4.50 11.36
N HIS A 178 14.64 -4.83 10.41
CA HIS A 178 15.16 -6.19 10.27
C HIS A 178 15.74 -6.69 11.59
N ASP A 179 15.40 -7.93 11.97
CA ASP A 179 15.80 -8.58 13.22
C ASP A 179 15.38 -7.89 14.53
N MET A 180 14.41 -6.96 14.49
CA MET A 180 13.86 -6.32 15.68
C MET A 180 12.57 -7.00 16.17
N ASP A 181 12.38 -7.05 17.49
CA ASP A 181 11.13 -7.53 18.08
C ASP A 181 10.01 -6.49 17.91
N LEU A 182 8.78 -6.96 17.69
CA LEU A 182 7.63 -6.06 17.47
C LEU A 182 7.39 -5.10 18.65
N ALA A 183 7.60 -5.53 19.90
CA ALA A 183 7.42 -4.67 21.06
C ALA A 183 8.49 -3.58 21.13
N GLU A 184 9.71 -3.86 20.67
CA GLU A 184 10.79 -2.86 20.56
C GLU A 184 10.46 -1.84 19.47
N ILE A 185 9.96 -2.29 18.32
CA ILE A 185 9.53 -1.42 17.23
C ILE A 185 8.40 -0.47 17.69
N VAL A 186 7.40 -1.00 18.38
CA VAL A 186 6.29 -0.19 18.92
C VAL A 186 6.77 0.87 19.92
N GLN A 187 7.76 0.53 20.75
CA GLN A 187 8.38 1.48 21.68
C GLN A 187 9.18 2.56 20.94
N ASP A 188 9.99 2.18 19.95
CA ASP A 188 10.77 3.11 19.11
C ASP A 188 9.86 4.11 18.38
N LEU A 189 8.73 3.64 17.86
CA LEU A 189 7.71 4.48 17.24
C LEU A 189 6.96 5.38 18.23
N GLY A 190 7.05 5.12 19.53
CA GLY A 190 6.28 5.81 20.55
C GLY A 190 4.78 5.47 20.52
N TYR A 191 4.39 4.28 20.05
CA TYR A 191 2.99 3.89 19.87
C TYR A 191 2.38 3.26 21.12
N VAL A 192 2.72 3.84 22.27
CA VAL A 192 2.25 3.46 23.61
C VAL A 192 1.66 4.70 24.28
N ARG A 193 0.54 4.54 24.98
CA ARG A 193 -0.13 5.60 25.75
C ARG A 193 0.68 5.98 27.00
N ASP A 194 0.26 7.05 27.66
CA ASP A 194 0.92 7.60 28.87
C ASP A 194 1.09 6.59 30.02
N ASP A 195 0.32 5.50 30.05
CA ASP A 195 0.46 4.43 31.03
C ASP A 195 1.64 3.48 30.77
N GLY A 196 2.38 3.69 29.67
CA GLY A 196 3.58 2.96 29.30
C GLY A 196 3.37 1.50 28.90
N LYS A 197 2.11 1.06 28.73
CA LYS A 197 1.80 -0.35 28.42
C LYS A 197 0.65 -0.56 27.45
N THR A 198 -0.24 0.42 27.33
CA THR A 198 -1.39 0.31 26.45
C THR A 198 -1.02 0.86 25.08
N LEU A 199 -1.18 0.05 24.03
CA LEU A 199 -0.95 0.49 22.64
C LEU A 199 -1.88 1.65 22.26
N ILE A 200 -1.42 2.50 21.34
CA ILE A 200 -2.28 3.54 20.75
C ILE A 200 -3.40 2.92 19.91
N ALA A 201 -3.06 1.89 19.13
CA ALA A 201 -3.99 1.11 18.32
C ALA A 201 -4.90 0.17 19.15
#